data_AF-A0AAU6IN72-F1
#
_entry.id   AF-A0AAU6IN72-F1
#
_cell.length_a   1.000
_cell.length_b   1.000
_cell.length_c   1.000
_cell.angle_alpha   90.00
_cell.angle_beta   90.00
_cell.angle_gamma   90.00
#
_symmetry.space_group_name_H-M   'P 1'
#
loop_
_entity.id
_entity.type
_entity.pdbx_description
1 polymer ?
#
loop_
_entity_poly.entity_id
_entity_poly.type
_entity_poly.pdbx_seq_one_letter_code
_entity_poly.pdbx_strand_id
1 'polypeptide(L)'
;MQVRGDLGDIVARTRAGVEWTEAFADLDPAAFPMLSALIPYGDAMFNQRQVPLLLAELGRLPDACGGAWVAQAREMCQVVLNGPHRYLWFLGD
;
A
#
# COMPACT_ATOMS: atom_id res chain seq x y z
N MET A 1 -2.15 7.56 1.65
CA MET A 1 -1.07 7.00 0.81
C MET A 1 -0.58 8.03 -0.19
N GLN A 2 0.68 7.95 -0.60
CA GLN A 2 1.29 8.85 -1.58
C GLN A 2 2.16 8.05 -2.56
N VAL A 3 2.25 8.51 -3.80
CA VAL A 3 3.32 8.10 -4.72
C VAL A 3 4.31 9.24 -4.82
N ARG A 4 5.58 8.96 -4.53
CA ARG A 4 6.67 9.93 -4.58
C ARG A 4 7.65 9.61 -5.70
N GLY A 5 8.16 10.65 -6.35
CA GLY A 5 9.28 10.56 -7.28
C GLY A 5 10.62 10.39 -6.56
N ASP A 6 11.71 10.36 -7.33
CA ASP A 6 13.09 10.26 -6.86
C ASP A 6 13.52 11.45 -5.99
N LEU A 7 13.00 12.63 -6.30
CA LEU A 7 13.26 13.87 -5.55
C LEU A 7 12.33 14.04 -4.34
N GLY A 8 11.46 13.05 -4.07
CA GLY A 8 10.49 13.10 -2.98
C GLY A 8 9.25 13.95 -3.27
N ASP A 9 9.11 14.46 -4.50
CA ASP A 9 7.93 15.14 -4.97
C ASP A 9 6.72 14.19 -4.99
N ILE A 10 5.54 14.71 -4.65
CA ILE A 10 4.32 13.91 -4.60
C ILE A 10 3.69 13.89 -5.99
N VAL A 11 3.79 12.76 -6.66
CA VAL A 11 3.23 12.50 -8.00
C VAL A 11 1.74 12.19 -7.94
N ALA A 12 1.31 11.48 -6.89
CA ALA A 12 -0.09 11.19 -6.62
C ALA A 12 -0.35 11.05 -5.11
N ARG A 13 -1.58 11.30 -4.68
CA ARG A 13 -2.00 11.07 -3.29
C ARG A 13 -3.45 10.63 -3.23
N THR A 14 -3.73 9.77 -2.26
CA THR A 14 -5.09 9.36 -1.92
C THR A 14 -5.71 10.38 -0.96
N ARG A 15 -7.04 10.47 -0.92
CA ARG A 15 -7.74 11.33 0.05
C ARG A 15 -7.76 10.73 1.45
N ALA A 16 -7.73 9.41 1.55
CA ALA A 16 -7.74 8.66 2.79
C ALA A 16 -6.50 7.76 2.93
N GLY A 17 -6.13 7.46 4.17
CA GLY A 17 -5.12 6.46 4.53
C GLY A 17 -5.64 5.03 4.38
N VAL A 18 -4.89 4.08 4.95
CA VAL A 18 -5.40 2.72 5.15
C VAL A 18 -6.50 2.75 6.20
N GLU A 19 -7.59 2.02 5.98
CA GLU A 19 -8.60 1.81 7.01
C GLU A 19 -8.13 0.65 7.89
N TRP A 20 -7.56 0.98 9.05
CA TRP A 20 -7.06 -0.01 9.99
C TRP A 20 -8.22 -0.72 10.70
N THR A 21 -8.27 -2.04 10.56
CA THR A 21 -9.24 -2.90 11.25
C THR A 21 -8.51 -3.89 12.15
N GLU A 22 -9.20 -4.43 13.15
CA GLU A 22 -8.63 -5.46 14.03
C GLU A 22 -8.16 -6.71 13.24
N ALA A 23 -8.79 -6.97 12.09
CA ALA A 23 -8.47 -8.11 11.22
C ALA A 23 -7.07 -8.04 10.58
N PHE A 24 -6.40 -6.88 10.59
CA PHE A 24 -5.00 -6.79 10.16
C PHE A 24 -4.06 -7.58 11.08
N ALA A 25 -4.37 -7.69 12.37
CA ALA A 25 -3.58 -8.47 13.33
C ALA A 25 -3.60 -9.98 13.02
N ASP A 26 -4.63 -10.44 12.32
CA ASP A 26 -4.84 -11.85 11.97
C ASP A 26 -4.30 -12.21 10.57
N LEU A 27 -3.70 -11.26 9.84
CA LEU A 27 -3.07 -11.56 8.56
C LEU A 27 -1.87 -12.49 8.74
N ASP A 28 -1.94 -13.68 8.16
CA ASP A 28 -0.81 -14.62 8.12
C ASP A 28 0.39 -13.97 7.40
N PRO A 29 1.52 -13.75 8.10
CA PRO A 29 2.70 -13.12 7.50
C PRO A 29 3.35 -13.97 6.40
N ALA A 30 3.12 -15.29 6.37
CA ALA A 30 3.61 -16.13 5.29
C ALA A 30 2.81 -15.91 3.99
N ALA A 31 1.51 -15.63 4.12
CA ALA A 31 0.65 -15.33 2.98
C ALA A 31 0.79 -13.85 2.57
N PHE A 32 0.75 -12.92 3.53
CA PHE A 32 0.69 -11.46 3.30
C PHE A 32 1.92 -10.71 3.85
N PRO A 33 3.15 -11.07 3.43
CA PRO A 33 4.37 -10.54 4.03
C PRO A 33 4.51 -9.01 3.96
N MET A 34 3.87 -8.34 2.98
CA MET A 34 3.92 -6.88 2.91
C MET A 34 2.81 -6.21 3.71
N LEU A 35 1.57 -6.67 3.59
CA LEU A 35 0.44 -6.06 4.30
C LEU A 35 0.47 -6.35 5.81
N SER A 36 0.91 -7.54 6.22
CA SER A 36 1.03 -7.91 7.65
C SER A 36 2.16 -7.16 8.37
N ALA A 37 3.11 -6.59 7.61
CA ALA A 37 4.24 -5.83 8.15
C ALA A 37 3.93 -4.33 8.30
N LEU A 38 2.76 -3.88 7.82
CA LEU A 38 2.34 -2.49 7.98
C LEU A 38 1.94 -2.22 9.44
N ILE A 39 2.22 -1.01 9.90
CA ILE A 39 1.87 -0.55 11.26
C ILE A 39 1.10 0.77 11.21
N PRO A 40 0.05 0.98 12.04
CA PRO A 40 -0.82 2.15 11.94
C PRO A 40 -0.15 3.52 11.96
N TYR A 41 0.93 3.65 12.74
CA TYR A 41 1.63 4.92 12.97
C TYR A 41 2.99 5.00 12.28
N GLY A 42 3.33 4.00 11.46
CA GLY A 42 4.63 3.93 10.79
C GLY A 42 4.52 4.05 9.29
N ASP A 43 5.43 4.81 8.72
CA ASP A 43 5.56 4.90 7.27
C ASP A 43 6.14 3.60 6.71
N ALA A 44 5.58 3.15 5.58
CA ALA A 44 6.11 2.05 4.80
C ALA A 44 6.26 2.46 3.33
N MET A 45 7.42 2.16 2.77
CA MET A 45 7.76 2.49 1.39
C MET A 45 7.90 1.20 0.56
N PHE A 46 7.24 1.17 -0.59
CA PHE A 46 7.28 0.11 -1.58
C PHE A 46 7.83 0.62 -2.90
N ASN A 47 8.90 0.00 -3.38
CA ASN A 47 9.47 0.32 -4.69
C ASN A 47 8.77 -0.43 -5.83
N GLN A 48 9.13 -0.09 -7.07
CA GLN A 48 8.56 -0.68 -8.28
C GLN A 48 8.67 -2.22 -8.36
N ARG A 49 9.66 -2.85 -7.71
CA ARG A 49 9.80 -4.31 -7.66
C ARG A 49 8.90 -4.96 -6.60
N GLN A 50 8.60 -4.25 -5.53
CA GLN A 50 7.69 -4.70 -4.47
C GLN A 50 6.23 -4.51 -4.85
N VAL A 51 5.90 -3.46 -5.62
CA VAL A 51 4.51 -3.14 -6.00
C VAL A 51 3.73 -4.31 -6.65
N PRO A 52 4.28 -5.12 -7.58
CA PRO A 52 3.56 -6.27 -8.12
C PRO A 52 3.18 -7.32 -7.07
N LEU A 53 4.05 -7.55 -6.09
CA LEU A 53 3.79 -8.47 -4.98
C LEU A 53 2.72 -7.90 -4.05
N LEU A 54 2.73 -6.58 -3.80
CA LEU A 54 1.73 -5.89 -2.99
C LEU A 54 0.36 -5.90 -3.69
N LEU A 55 0.32 -5.69 -5.00
CA LEU A 55 -0.89 -5.82 -5.81
C LEU A 55 -1.49 -7.23 -5.72
N ALA A 56 -0.64 -8.26 -5.75
CA ALA A 56 -1.09 -9.63 -5.57
C ALA A 56 -1.72 -9.83 -4.19
N GLU A 57 -1.08 -9.36 -3.11
CA GLU A 57 -1.66 -9.41 -1.75
C GLU A 57 -2.98 -8.65 -1.65
N LEU A 58 -3.06 -7.42 -2.16
CA LEU A 58 -4.30 -6.62 -2.21
C LEU A 58 -5.42 -7.33 -3.00
N GLY A 59 -5.08 -8.20 -3.95
CA GLY A 59 -6.03 -8.99 -4.75
C GLY A 59 -6.69 -10.13 -3.99
N ARG A 60 -6.05 -10.62 -2.92
CA ARG A 60 -6.48 -11.77 -2.09
C ARG A 60 -6.72 -11.37 -0.64
N LEU A 61 -6.73 -10.07 -0.36
CA LEU A 61 -6.97 -9.54 0.97
C LEU A 61 -8.39 -9.93 1.44
N PRO A 62 -8.55 -10.43 2.68
CA PRO A 62 -9.87 -10.75 3.21
C PRO A 62 -10.78 -9.50 3.24
N ASP A 63 -12.08 -9.69 3.01
CA ASP A 63 -13.05 -8.57 3.01
C ASP A 63 -13.05 -7.78 4.33
N ALA A 64 -12.77 -8.44 5.45
CA ALA A 64 -12.65 -7.82 6.78
C ALA A 64 -11.48 -6.83 6.93
N CYS A 65 -10.45 -6.95 6.08
CA CYS A 65 -9.32 -6.00 5.98
C CYS A 65 -9.48 -5.04 4.79
N GLY A 66 -10.53 -5.24 3.98
CA GLY A 66 -10.79 -4.50 2.75
C GLY A 66 -11.33 -3.09 2.99
N GLY A 67 -12.06 -2.58 2.01
CA GLY A 67 -12.69 -1.26 2.08
C GLY A 67 -12.32 -0.35 0.92
N ALA A 68 -12.73 0.92 1.01
CA ALA A 68 -12.54 1.89 -0.05
C ALA A 68 -11.05 2.21 -0.30
N TRP A 69 -10.20 1.99 0.71
CA TRP A 69 -8.76 2.21 0.61
C TRP A 69 -8.06 1.21 -0.32
N VAL A 70 -8.56 -0.03 -0.46
CA VAL A 70 -7.92 -1.07 -1.30
C VAL A 70 -7.93 -0.67 -2.77
N ALA A 71 -9.05 -0.11 -3.25
CA ALA A 71 -9.15 0.41 -4.61
C ALA A 71 -8.14 1.54 -4.84
N GLN A 72 -8.03 2.47 -3.89
CA GLN A 72 -7.07 3.57 -3.94
C GLN A 72 -5.62 3.06 -3.89
N ALA A 73 -5.32 2.04 -3.09
CA ALA A 73 -3.99 1.42 -3.03
C ALA A 73 -3.62 0.78 -4.38
N ARG A 74 -4.57 0.09 -5.03
CA ARG A 74 -4.37 -0.47 -6.38
C ARG A 74 -4.12 0.61 -7.42
N GLU A 75 -4.85 1.72 -7.37
CA GLU A 75 -4.61 2.87 -8.25
C GLU A 75 -3.21 3.45 -8.06
N MET A 76 -2.76 3.64 -6.81
CA MET A 76 -1.41 4.13 -6.53
C MET A 76 -0.32 3.17 -7.00
N CYS A 77 -0.54 1.86 -6.86
CA CYS A 77 0.34 0.85 -7.42
C CYS A 77 0.48 1.00 -8.94
N GLN A 78 -0.61 1.26 -9.67
CA GLN A 78 -0.56 1.51 -11.11
C GLN A 78 0.22 2.79 -11.44
N VAL A 79 0.06 3.86 -10.64
CA VAL A 79 0.87 5.08 -10.82
C VAL A 79 2.36 4.78 -10.69
N VAL A 80 2.76 3.94 -9.72
CA VAL A 80 4.15 3.50 -9.59
C VAL A 80 4.62 2.72 -10.81
N LEU A 81 3.83 1.75 -11.28
CA LEU A 81 4.23 0.91 -12.41
C LEU A 81 4.33 1.67 -13.74
N ASN A 82 3.58 2.76 -13.88
CA ASN A 82 3.52 3.59 -15.09
C ASN A 82 4.60 4.68 -15.17
N GLY A 83 5.65 4.62 -14.35
CA GLY A 83 6.78 5.54 -14.54
C GLY A 83 8.02 5.17 -13.75
N PRO A 84 9.19 5.64 -14.20
CA PRO A 84 10.45 5.32 -13.56
C PRO A 84 10.56 6.01 -12.20
N HIS A 85 11.33 5.40 -11.29
CA HIS A 85 11.73 5.96 -10.00
C HIS A 85 10.56 6.45 -9.12
N ARG A 86 9.43 5.74 -9.16
CA ARG A 86 8.28 6.00 -8.31
C ARG A 86 8.22 5.01 -7.15
N TYR A 87 7.82 5.53 -5.99
CA TYR A 87 7.71 4.75 -4.76
C TYR A 87 6.35 5.00 -4.12
N LEU A 88 5.68 3.93 -3.71
CA LEU A 88 4.43 4.00 -2.96
C LEU A 88 4.74 4.12 -1.47
N TRP A 89 4.15 5.13 -0.84
CA TRP A 89 4.25 5.40 0.59
C TRP A 89 2.89 5.20 1.24
N PHE A 90 2.84 4.24 2.16
CA PHE A 90 1.83 4.18 3.20
C PHE A 90 2.34 5.08 4.32
N LEU A 91 1.53 6.07 4.69
CA LEU A 91 1.90 7.00 5.75
C LEU A 91 1.11 6.61 6.99
N GLY A 92 1.80 6.59 8.13
CA GLY A 92 1.12 6.47 9.41
C GLY A 92 0.17 7.66 9.63
N ASP A 93 -0.95 7.41 10.31
CA ASP A 93 -1.89 8.46 10.73
C ASP A 93 -1.42 9.16 12.01
#